data_AF-A0A961C0C0-F1
#
_entry.id   AF-A0A961C0C0-F1
#
_cell.length_a   1.000
_cell.length_b   1.000
_cell.length_c   1.000
_cell.angle_alpha   90.00
_cell.angle_beta   90.00
_cell.angle_gamma   90.00
#
_symmetry.space_group_name_H-M   'P 1'
#
loop_
_entity.id
_entity.type
_entity.pdbx_description
1 polymer ?
#
loop_
_entity_poly.entity_id
_entity_poly.type
_entity_poly.pdbx_seq_one_letter_code
_entity_poly.pdbx_strand_id
1 'polypeptide(L)'
;GVGKTTLAKALAASIDCPMRRIQFTPDLLPSDITGVSIFNTQTHRFDFRPGAIFANVVVCDEINRASPKTQSAVLECMEEGQVSVDGTTYALDSPFLVVATQNPLEMEGTYPLPEAQLDRFLLKLVLPLP
;
A
#
# COMPACT_ATOMS: atom_id res chain seq x y z
N GLY A 1 4.08 10.05 11.28
CA GLY A 1 4.44 11.38 11.82
C GLY A 1 4.41 12.44 10.72
N VAL A 2 4.14 13.71 11.06
CA VAL A 2 3.86 14.82 10.12
C VAL A 2 4.94 14.99 9.04
N GLY A 3 6.22 14.90 9.40
CA GLY A 3 7.33 15.05 8.44
C GLY A 3 7.37 13.98 7.34
N LYS A 4 7.04 12.71 7.65
CA LYS A 4 7.01 11.61 6.66
C LYS A 4 5.90 11.82 5.64
N THR A 5 4.74 12.23 6.11
CA THR A 5 3.58 12.54 5.26
C THR A 5 3.86 13.77 4.38
N THR A 6 4.56 14.78 4.89
CA THR A 6 4.98 15.95 4.10
C THR A 6 5.97 15.57 3.00
N LEU A 7 6.96 14.71 3.29
CA LEU A 7 7.91 14.22 2.28
C LEU A 7 7.20 13.47 1.15
N ALA A 8 6.30 12.55 1.51
CA ALA A 8 5.55 11.78 0.51
C ALA A 8 4.65 12.68 -0.36
N LYS A 9 3.99 13.67 0.25
CA LYS A 9 3.19 14.67 -0.48
C LYS A 9 4.05 15.54 -1.42
N ALA A 10 5.22 16.00 -0.96
CA ALA A 10 6.12 16.80 -1.78
C ALA A 10 6.64 15.99 -2.98
N LEU A 11 6.95 14.71 -2.78
CA LEU A 11 7.40 13.84 -3.85
C LEU A 11 6.30 13.58 -4.89
N ALA A 12 5.06 13.30 -4.46
CA ALA A 12 3.94 13.17 -5.37
C ALA A 12 3.65 14.46 -6.17
N ALA A 13 3.69 15.62 -5.51
CA ALA A 13 3.50 16.91 -6.16
C ALA A 13 4.60 17.23 -7.19
N SER A 14 5.83 16.75 -6.98
CA SER A 14 6.93 16.97 -7.91
C SER A 14 6.83 16.16 -9.22
N ILE A 15 6.04 15.08 -9.24
CA ILE A 15 5.90 14.19 -10.40
C ILE A 15 4.54 14.32 -11.10
N ASP A 16 3.68 15.26 -10.68
CA ASP A 16 2.33 15.51 -11.23
C ASP A 16 1.48 14.25 -11.42
N CYS A 17 1.53 13.33 -10.44
CA CYS A 17 0.82 12.06 -10.51
C CYS A 17 -0.18 11.90 -9.34
N PRO A 18 -1.27 11.13 -9.55
CA PRO A 18 -2.17 10.70 -8.49
C PRO A 18 -1.47 10.10 -7.27
N MET A 19 -1.82 10.60 -6.09
CA MET A 19 -1.38 10.05 -4.81
C MET A 19 -2.56 9.46 -4.05
N ARG A 20 -2.36 8.29 -3.44
CA ARG A 20 -3.30 7.73 -2.47
C ARG A 20 -2.59 7.42 -1.16
N ARG A 21 -3.24 7.75 -0.06
CA ARG A 21 -2.77 7.44 1.29
C ARG A 21 -3.58 6.30 1.87
N ILE A 22 -2.89 5.30 2.41
CA ILE A 22 -3.48 4.13 3.08
C ILE A 22 -2.98 4.14 4.52
N GLN A 23 -3.90 4.21 5.47
CA GLN A 23 -3.59 4.06 6.88
C GLN A 23 -3.71 2.59 7.22
N PHE A 24 -2.63 1.98 7.69
CA PHE A 24 -2.64 0.58 8.11
C PHE A 24 -3.21 0.49 9.52
N THR A 25 -4.23 -0.35 9.66
CA THR A 25 -4.92 -0.67 10.91
C THR A 25 -5.07 -2.19 11.04
N PRO A 26 -5.28 -2.72 12.25
CA PRO A 26 -5.37 -4.17 12.46
C PRO A 26 -6.53 -4.85 11.69
N ASP A 27 -7.57 -4.09 11.37
CA ASP A 27 -8.78 -4.52 10.65
C ASP A 27 -8.68 -4.40 9.13
N LEU A 28 -7.63 -3.75 8.61
CA LEU A 28 -7.44 -3.57 7.17
C LEU A 28 -7.22 -4.90 6.45
N LEU A 29 -8.05 -5.19 5.45
CA LEU A 29 -8.00 -6.45 4.71
C LEU A 29 -7.10 -6.33 3.47
N PRO A 30 -6.51 -7.44 3.00
CA PRO A 30 -5.78 -7.46 1.72
C PRO A 30 -6.63 -6.94 0.55
N SER A 31 -7.93 -7.24 0.53
CA SER A 31 -8.88 -6.79 -0.48
C SER A 31 -9.11 -5.28 -0.50
N ASP A 32 -8.89 -4.58 0.62
CA ASP A 32 -8.97 -3.11 0.64
C ASP A 32 -7.76 -2.48 -0.10
N ILE A 33 -6.64 -3.22 -0.15
CA ILE A 33 -5.43 -2.86 -0.90
C ILE A 33 -5.59 -3.21 -2.38
N THR A 34 -5.86 -4.48 -2.67
CA THR A 34 -5.85 -5.04 -4.03
C THR A 34 -7.15 -4.81 -4.79
N GLY A 35 -8.27 -4.62 -4.11
CA GLY A 35 -9.58 -4.51 -4.71
C GLY A 35 -10.36 -5.82 -4.69
N VAL A 36 -11.61 -5.74 -5.15
CA VAL A 36 -12.57 -6.85 -5.12
C VAL A 36 -13.40 -6.88 -6.40
N SER A 37 -13.87 -8.06 -6.78
CA SER A 37 -14.91 -8.18 -7.80
C SER A 37 -16.28 -8.14 -7.15
N ILE A 38 -17.13 -7.19 -7.57
CA ILE A 38 -18.49 -7.05 -7.06
C ILE A 38 -19.48 -7.50 -8.14
N PHE A 39 -20.41 -8.37 -7.77
CA PHE A 39 -21.48 -8.76 -8.68
C PHE A 39 -22.44 -7.59 -8.91
N ASN A 40 -22.52 -7.12 -10.15
CA ASN A 40 -23.45 -6.09 -10.59
C ASN A 40 -24.77 -6.73 -11.00
N THR A 41 -25.83 -6.44 -10.25
CA THR A 41 -27.16 -7.03 -10.45
C THR A 41 -27.86 -6.52 -11.71
N GLN A 42 -27.45 -5.38 -12.27
CA GLN A 42 -28.04 -4.83 -13.50
C GLN A 42 -27.44 -5.48 -14.74
N THR A 43 -26.13 -5.72 -14.74
CA THR A 43 -25.41 -6.29 -15.88
C THR A 43 -25.23 -7.81 -15.78
N HIS A 44 -25.53 -8.40 -14.62
CA HIS A 44 -25.26 -9.80 -14.26
C HIS A 44 -23.78 -10.20 -14.48
N ARG A 45 -22.87 -9.27 -14.21
CA ARG A 45 -21.42 -9.46 -14.36
C ARG A 45 -20.69 -9.09 -13.09
N PHE A 46 -19.51 -9.66 -12.90
CA PHE A 46 -18.58 -9.22 -11.87
C PHE A 46 -17.80 -8.01 -12.39
N ASP A 47 -17.97 -6.87 -11.72
CA ASP A 47 -17.23 -5.64 -12.01
C ASP A 47 -16.11 -5.49 -10.98
N PHE A 48 -14.88 -5.32 -11.47
CA PHE A 48 -13.73 -5.07 -10.60
C PHE A 48 -13.82 -3.67 -9.99
N ARG A 49 -13.66 -3.60 -8.68
CA ARG A 49 -13.48 -2.37 -7.92
C ARG A 49 -12.02 -2.28 -7.49
N PRO A 50 -11.24 -1.35 -8.07
CA PRO A 50 -9.83 -1.22 -7.73
C PRO A 50 -9.66 -0.83 -6.27
N GLY A 51 -8.71 -1.48 -5.61
CA GLY A 51 -8.35 -1.17 -4.23
C GLY A 51 -7.49 0.08 -4.12
N ALA A 52 -7.06 0.36 -2.89
CA ALA A 52 -6.30 1.57 -2.60
C ALA A 52 -4.88 1.60 -3.20
N ILE A 53 -4.37 0.47 -3.70
CA ILE A 53 -3.05 0.40 -4.33
C ILE A 53 -3.01 1.03 -5.74
N PHE A 54 -4.15 1.22 -6.39
CA PHE A 54 -4.24 1.81 -7.73
C PHE A 54 -4.07 3.34 -7.70
N ALA A 55 -2.82 3.77 -7.62
CA ALA A 55 -2.34 5.15 -7.78
C ALA A 55 -0.84 5.12 -8.10
N ASN A 56 -0.29 6.17 -8.71
CA ASN A 56 1.14 6.25 -9.00
C ASN A 56 2.01 6.38 -7.74
N VAL A 57 1.52 7.12 -6.72
CA VAL A 57 2.20 7.21 -5.42
C VAL A 57 1.28 6.72 -4.33
N VAL A 58 1.68 5.66 -3.65
CA VAL A 58 0.94 5.09 -2.52
C VAL A 58 1.72 5.31 -1.23
N VAL A 59 1.10 6.01 -0.28
CA VAL A 59 1.67 6.25 1.05
C VAL A 59 1.05 5.28 2.03
N CYS A 60 1.80 4.26 2.44
CA CYS A 60 1.39 3.24 3.41
C CYS A 60 1.82 3.68 4.82
N ASP A 61 0.93 4.36 5.53
CA ASP A 61 1.23 4.80 6.89
C ASP A 61 1.07 3.67 7.90
N GLU A 62 2.09 3.51 8.75
CA GLU A 62 2.13 2.54 9.85
C GLU A 62 1.93 1.09 9.39
N ILE A 63 2.59 0.70 8.28
CA ILE A 63 2.42 -0.60 7.60
C ILE A 63 2.50 -1.80 8.56
N ASN A 64 3.30 -1.68 9.62
CA ASN A 64 3.45 -2.69 10.65
C ASN A 64 2.26 -2.81 11.63
N ARG A 65 1.18 -2.05 11.48
CA ARG A 65 -0.05 -2.21 12.29
C ARG A 65 -1.08 -3.16 11.69
N ALA A 66 -0.96 -3.49 10.40
CA ALA A 66 -1.83 -4.49 9.79
C ALA A 66 -1.22 -5.89 9.86
N SER A 67 -2.06 -6.90 9.66
CA SER A 67 -1.64 -8.30 9.64
C SER A 67 -0.52 -8.55 8.61
N PRO A 68 0.35 -9.56 8.82
CA PRO A 68 1.36 -9.94 7.83
C PRO A 68 0.78 -10.20 6.43
N LYS A 69 -0.46 -10.73 6.35
CA LYS A 69 -1.13 -10.98 5.08
C LYS A 69 -1.47 -9.68 4.34
N THR A 70 -1.94 -8.66 5.06
CA THR A 70 -2.24 -7.33 4.49
C THR A 70 -0.95 -6.61 4.08
N GLN A 71 0.14 -6.78 4.85
CA GLN A 71 1.45 -6.25 4.47
C GLN A 71 1.94 -6.88 3.16
N SER A 72 1.89 -8.21 3.05
CA SER A 72 2.28 -8.93 1.85
C SER A 72 1.52 -8.46 0.61
N ALA A 73 0.25 -8.09 0.72
CA ALA A 73 -0.54 -7.61 -0.41
C ALA A 73 0.09 -6.36 -1.06
N VAL A 74 0.58 -5.39 -0.28
CA VAL A 74 1.28 -4.21 -0.83
C VAL A 74 2.63 -4.62 -1.44
N LEU A 75 3.37 -5.48 -0.75
CA LEU A 75 4.73 -5.84 -1.15
C LEU A 75 4.74 -6.67 -2.44
N GLU A 76 3.74 -7.54 -2.62
CA GLU A 76 3.50 -8.25 -3.87
C GLU A 76 3.19 -7.28 -5.02
N CYS A 77 2.32 -6.28 -4.78
CA CYS A 77 2.03 -5.24 -5.76
C CYS A 77 3.27 -4.42 -6.15
N MET A 78 4.15 -4.14 -5.17
CA MET A 78 5.42 -3.45 -5.41
C MET A 78 6.38 -4.26 -6.27
N GLU A 79 6.47 -5.57 -6.02
CA GLU A 79 7.38 -6.47 -6.74
C GLU A 79 6.89 -6.71 -8.18
N GLU A 80 5.60 -6.99 -8.34
CA GLU A 80 5.04 -7.47 -9.59
C GLU A 80 4.53 -6.33 -10.50
N GLY A 81 4.27 -5.14 -9.94
CA GLY A 81 3.69 -4.02 -10.69
C GLY A 81 2.26 -4.27 -11.18
N GLN A 82 1.57 -5.24 -10.59
CA GLN A 82 0.24 -5.67 -10.97
C GLN A 82 -0.52 -6.26 -9.78
N VAL A 83 -1.83 -6.43 -9.94
CA VAL A 83 -2.72 -7.02 -8.95
C VAL A 83 -3.55 -8.11 -9.60
N SER A 84 -3.63 -9.29 -8.98
CA SER A 84 -4.49 -10.38 -9.45
C SER A 84 -5.66 -10.61 -8.51
N VAL A 85 -6.88 -10.51 -9.05
CA VAL A 85 -8.13 -10.76 -8.31
C VAL A 85 -9.04 -11.65 -9.16
N ASP A 86 -9.54 -12.73 -8.56
CA ASP A 86 -10.44 -13.71 -9.20
C ASP A 86 -9.95 -14.21 -10.57
N GLY A 87 -8.65 -14.47 -10.70
CA GLY A 87 -8.03 -14.98 -11.92
C GLY A 87 -7.82 -13.94 -13.03
N THR A 88 -8.15 -12.67 -12.78
CA THR A 88 -7.87 -11.55 -13.69
C THR A 88 -6.76 -10.68 -13.12
N THR A 89 -5.80 -10.30 -13.97
CA THR A 89 -4.66 -9.47 -13.59
C THR A 89 -4.82 -8.06 -14.13
N TYR A 90 -4.57 -7.07 -13.27
CA TYR A 90 -4.70 -5.64 -13.54
C TYR A 90 -3.33 -4.99 -13.33
N ALA A 91 -2.79 -4.35 -14.36
CA ALA A 91 -1.53 -3.63 -14.26
C ALA A 91 -1.69 -2.36 -13.40
N LEU A 92 -0.64 -2.00 -12.65
CA LEU A 92 -0.55 -0.72 -11.97
C LEU A 92 0.01 0.35 -12.92
N ASP A 93 -0.43 1.59 -12.74
CA ASP A 93 0.02 2.69 -13.58
C ASP A 93 1.50 3.00 -13.36
N SER A 94 2.22 3.31 -14.43
CA SER A 94 3.63 3.73 -14.36
C SER A 94 3.74 5.27 -14.43
N PRO A 95 4.54 5.91 -13.57
CA PRO A 95 5.37 5.31 -12.52
C PRO A 95 4.53 4.81 -11.32
N PHE A 96 4.99 3.73 -10.67
CA PHE A 96 4.42 3.21 -9.44
C PHE A 96 5.44 3.27 -8.29
N LEU A 97 5.09 3.97 -7.21
CA LEU A 97 5.95 4.17 -6.06
C LEU A 97 5.18 3.97 -4.76
N VAL A 98 5.78 3.21 -3.84
CA VAL A 98 5.26 3.03 -2.49
C VAL A 98 6.19 3.68 -1.47
N VAL A 99 5.62 4.50 -0.59
CA VAL A 99 6.29 5.09 0.56
C VAL A 99 5.66 4.53 1.83
N ALA A 100 6.36 3.65 2.53
CA ALA A 100 5.86 3.03 3.75
C ALA A 100 6.45 3.68 5.01
N THR A 101 5.64 3.85 6.04
CA THR A 101 6.09 4.27 7.37
C THR A 101 5.81 3.16 8.38
N GLN A 102 6.68 3.02 9.38
CA GLN A 102 6.47 2.07 10.48
C GLN A 102 6.31 2.84 11.80
N ASN A 103 5.44 2.32 12.67
CA ASN A 103 5.38 2.69 14.08
C ASN A 103 6.46 1.98 14.89
N PRO A 104 6.89 2.55 16.04
CA PRO A 104 7.80 1.89 16.95
C PRO A 104 7.31 0.49 17.35
N LEU A 105 8.22 -0.49 17.38
CA LEU A 105 7.89 -1.90 17.66
C LEU A 105 7.50 -2.17 19.12
N GLU A 106 7.74 -1.20 20.00
CA GLU A 106 7.36 -1.25 21.42
C GLU A 106 5.86 -1.04 21.65
N MET A 107 5.11 -0.69 20.59
CA MET A 107 3.66 -0.50 20.66
C MET A 107 2.91 -1.82 20.48
N GLU A 108 1.92 -2.05 21.34
CA GLU A 108 1.03 -3.21 21.28
C GLU A 108 0.29 -3.27 19.92
N GLY A 109 0.15 -4.48 19.36
CA GLY A 109 -0.53 -4.67 18.06
C GLY A 109 0.30 -4.29 16.84
N THR A 110 1.63 -4.35 16.92
CA THR A 110 2.52 -4.20 15.77
C THR A 110 3.13 -5.54 15.32
N TYR A 111 3.24 -5.70 14.00
CA TYR A 111 3.82 -6.85 13.31
C TYR A 111 5.01 -6.35 12.47
N PRO A 112 6.26 -6.60 12.90
CA PRO A 112 7.44 -6.11 12.17
C PRO A 112 7.48 -6.71 10.76
N LEU A 113 7.94 -5.91 9.79
CA LEU A 113 8.28 -6.46 8.48
C LEU A 113 9.56 -7.32 8.64
N PRO A 114 9.56 -8.58 8.19
CA PRO A 114 10.78 -9.39 8.12
C PRO A 114 11.86 -8.69 7.29
N GLU A 115 13.13 -8.98 7.57
CA GLU A 115 14.25 -8.38 6.85
C GLU A 115 14.16 -8.59 5.33
N ALA A 116 13.78 -9.81 4.91
CA ALA A 116 13.54 -10.14 3.51
C ALA A 116 12.40 -9.34 2.84
N GLN A 117 11.51 -8.73 3.62
CA GLN A 117 10.46 -7.83 3.12
C GLN A 117 10.93 -6.37 3.07
N LEU A 118 11.80 -5.97 3.99
CA LEU A 118 12.42 -4.66 3.98
C LEU A 118 13.40 -4.50 2.79
N ASP A 119 14.04 -5.59 2.37
CA ASP A 119 14.97 -5.60 1.23
C ASP A 119 14.33 -5.20 -0.11
N ARG A 120 12.99 -5.30 -0.21
CA ARG A 120 12.21 -4.84 -1.37
C ARG A 120 12.14 -3.32 -1.50
N PHE A 121 12.50 -2.58 -0.45
CA PHE A 121 12.53 -1.13 -0.50
C PHE A 121 13.89 -0.63 -0.96
N LEU A 122 13.89 0.18 -2.02
CA LEU A 122 15.11 0.80 -2.54
C LEU A 122 15.86 1.64 -1.49
N LEU A 123 15.13 2.29 -0.58
CA LEU A 123 15.68 3.18 0.44
C LEU A 123 14.97 2.99 1.79
N LYS A 124 15.75 2.96 2.87
CA LYS A 124 15.25 3.04 4.25
C LYS A 124 15.72 4.34 4.90
N LEU A 125 14.76 5.20 5.26
CA LEU A 125 15.03 6.47 5.92
C LEU A 125 14.66 6.41 7.40
N VAL A 126 15.65 6.64 8.28
CA VAL A 126 15.42 6.84 9.71
C VAL A 126 15.26 8.33 9.96
N LEU A 127 14.03 8.76 10.22
CA LEU A 127 13.76 10.15 10.60
C LEU A 127 13.76 10.24 12.13
N PRO A 128 14.71 10.98 12.74
CA PRO A 128 14.63 11.28 14.16
C PRO A 128 13.38 12.11 14.45
N LEU A 129 12.82 11.94 15.65
CA LEU A 129 11.87 12.91 16.17
C LEU A 129 12.60 14.25 16.37
N PRO A 130 11.96 15.40 16.11
CA PRO A 130 12.52 16.70 16.45
C PRO A 130 12.78 16.84 17.94
#